data_AF-A0A6C0HQ55-F1
#
_entry.id   AF-A0A6C0HQ55-F1
#
_cell.length_a   1.000
_cell.length_b   1.000
_cell.length_c   1.000
_cell.angle_alpha   90.00
_cell.angle_beta   90.00
_cell.angle_gamma   90.00
#
_symmetry.space_group_name_H-M   'P 1'
#
loop_
_entity.id
_entity.type
_entity.pdbx_description
1 polymer ?
#
loop_
_entity_poly.entity_id
_entity_poly.type
_entity_poly.pdbx_seq_one_letter_code
_entity_poly.pdbx_strand_id
1 'polypeptide(L)' 'MKEPIIQQCLDILKRDDIKTELKTFCSPIIQMILDFVKPYIYVTLFLVFLIFVMILAILSLLILMLRNKSLISKIF' A
#
# COMPACT_ATOMS: atom_id res chain seq x y z
N MET A 1 -8.83 -43.75 15.41
CA MET A 1 -8.06 -44.16 14.20
C MET A 1 -7.66 -43.01 13.28
N LYS A 2 -8.32 -41.83 13.29
CA LYS A 2 -7.92 -40.67 12.45
C LYS A 2 -6.72 -39.90 13.00
N GLU A 3 -6.58 -39.85 14.32
CA GLU A 3 -5.52 -39.15 15.05
C GLU A 3 -4.08 -39.56 14.68
N PRO A 4 -3.73 -40.85 14.53
CA PRO A 4 -2.35 -41.24 14.17
C PRO A 4 -1.96 -40.78 12.76
N ILE A 5 -2.90 -40.75 11.82
CA ILE A 5 -2.65 -40.32 10.43
C ILE A 5 -2.37 -38.81 10.39
N ILE A 6 -3.14 -38.02 11.17
CA ILE A 6 -2.95 -36.57 11.26
C ILE A 6 -1.60 -36.24 11.91
N GLN A 7 -1.22 -36.96 12.97
CA GLN A 7 0.09 -36.77 13.61
C GLN A 7 1.25 -37.14 12.68
N GLN A 8 1.15 -38.24 11.94
CA GLN A 8 2.17 -38.62 10.96
C GLN A 8 2.29 -37.60 9.83
N CYS A 9 1.17 -37.09 9.32
CA CYS A 9 1.20 -36.01 8.34
C CYS A 9 1.85 -34.74 8.90
N LEU A 10 1.55 -34.39 10.15
CA LEU A 10 2.16 -33.25 10.84
C LEU A 10 3.67 -33.43 11.06
N ASP A 11 4.13 -34.63 11.40
CA ASP A 11 5.55 -34.91 11.57
C ASP A 11 6.31 -34.89 10.25
N ILE A 12 5.69 -35.33 9.15
CA ILE A 12 6.24 -35.21 7.80
C ILE A 12 6.32 -33.72 7.40
N LEU A 13 5.28 -32.92 7.67
CA LEU A 13 5.27 -31.49 7.36
C LEU A 13 6.29 -30.70 8.19
N LYS A 14 6.58 -31.14 9.41
CA LYS A 14 7.57 -30.52 10.31
C LYS A 14 9.01 -30.77 9.87
N ARG A 15 9.25 -31.75 9.00
CA ARG A 15 10.57 -32.05 8.47
C ARG A 15 11.09 -30.85 7.68
N ASP A 16 12.33 -30.45 7.93
CA ASP A 16 12.87 -29.21 7.36
C ASP A 16 13.02 -29.26 5.84
N ASP A 17 13.21 -30.46 5.27
CA ASP A 17 13.20 -30.69 3.82
C ASP A 17 11.85 -30.28 3.20
N ILE A 18 10.75 -30.69 3.84
CA ILE A 18 9.39 -30.44 3.35
C ILE A 18 9.01 -28.96 3.53
N LYS A 19 9.45 -28.31 4.61
CA LYS A 19 9.28 -26.85 4.78
C LYS A 19 10.00 -26.07 3.69
N THR A 20 11.19 -26.53 3.29
CA THR A 20 12.00 -25.86 2.26
C THR A 20 11.33 -25.99 0.90
N GLU A 21 10.87 -27.19 0.53
CA GLU A 21 10.07 -27.42 -0.68
C GLU A 21 8.76 -26.63 -0.68
N LEU A 22 8.02 -26.61 0.43
CA LEU A 22 6.80 -25.79 0.58
C LEU A 22 7.08 -24.30 0.39
N LYS A 23 8.20 -23.80 0.92
CA LYS A 23 8.61 -22.40 0.74
C LYS A 23 8.94 -22.10 -0.71
N THR A 24 9.62 -23.02 -1.40
CA THR A 24 9.93 -22.91 -2.83
C THR A 24 8.65 -22.91 -3.67
N PHE A 25 7.67 -23.75 -3.30
CA PHE A 25 6.36 -23.82 -3.94
C PHE A 25 5.50 -22.56 -3.71
N CYS A 26 5.52 -22.00 -2.50
CA CYS A 26 4.77 -20.78 -2.17
C CYS A 26 5.47 -19.50 -2.64
N SER A 27 6.78 -19.53 -2.86
CA SER A 27 7.58 -18.39 -3.36
C SER A 27 7.01 -17.72 -4.63
N PRO A 28 6.67 -18.46 -5.72
CA PRO A 28 6.09 -17.85 -6.92
C PRO A 28 4.76 -17.16 -6.67
N ILE A 29 3.93 -17.68 -5.76
CA ILE A 29 2.64 -17.08 -5.41
C ILE A 29 2.85 -15.73 -4.72
N ILE A 30 3.78 -15.69 -3.76
CA ILE A 30 4.14 -14.45 -3.06
C ILE A 30 4.76 -13.43 -4.04
N GLN A 31 5.62 -13.87 -4.95
CA GLN A 31 6.21 -13.00 -5.97
C GLN A 31 5.15 -12.43 -6.92
N MET A 32 4.22 -13.26 -7.40
CA MET A 32 3.11 -12.81 -8.25
C MET A 32 2.23 -11.77 -7.54
N ILE A 33 1.93 -11.98 -6.25
CA ILE A 33 1.18 -11.01 -5.44
C ILE A 33 1.96 -9.71 -5.27
N LEU A 34 3.26 -9.79 -4.97
CA LEU A 34 4.11 -8.61 -4.83
C LEU A 34 4.21 -7.82 -6.14
N ASP A 35 4.32 -8.49 -7.28
CA ASP A 35 4.38 -7.84 -8.59
C ASP A 35 3.04 -7.20 -8.97
N PHE A 36 1.92 -7.77 -8.52
CA PHE A 36 0.62 -7.13 -8.64
C PHE A 36 0.53 -5.91 -7.72
N VAL A 37 0.97 -5.99 -6.46
CA VAL A 37 0.83 -4.92 -5.46
C VAL A 37 1.78 -3.73 -5.70
N LYS A 38 3.00 -3.97 -6.20
CA LYS A 38 4.00 -2.93 -6.50
C LYS A 38 3.44 -1.73 -7.29
N PRO A 39 2.81 -1.90 -8.47
CA PRO A 39 2.28 -0.77 -9.23
C PRO A 39 1.19 -0.01 -8.45
N TYR A 40 0.36 -0.68 -7.64
CA TYR A 40 -0.66 0.02 -6.83
C TYR A 40 -0.04 0.91 -5.76
N ILE A 41 1.09 0.51 -5.16
CA ILE A 41 1.81 1.36 -4.20
C ILE A 41 2.26 2.65 -4.91
N TYR A 42 2.84 2.55 -6.11
CA TYR A 42 3.28 3.73 -6.86
C TYR A 42 2.11 4.64 -7.25
N VAL A 43 1.01 4.07 -7.72
CA VAL A 43 -0.22 4.82 -8.04
C VAL A 43 -0.77 5.53 -6.81
N THR A 44 -0.81 4.84 -5.67
CA THR A 44 -1.31 5.40 -4.41
C THR A 44 -0.42 6.54 -3.91
N LEU A 45 0.90 6.39 -3.96
CA LEU A 45 1.85 7.45 -3.60
C LEU A 45 1.70 8.67 -4.50
N PHE A 46 1.54 8.46 -5.81
CA PHE A 46 1.30 9.54 -6.74
C PHE A 46 -0.03 10.27 -6.46
N LEU A 47 -1.09 9.52 -6.17
CA LEU A 47 -2.39 10.10 -5.81
C LEU A 47 -2.30 10.95 -4.53
N VAL A 48 -1.64 10.45 -3.49
CA VAL A 48 -1.42 11.20 -2.23
C VAL A 48 -0.62 12.48 -2.51
N PHE A 49 0.40 12.41 -3.36
CA PHE A 49 1.15 13.58 -3.78
C PHE A 49 0.28 14.60 -4.51
N LEU A 50 -0.60 14.16 -5.42
CA LEU A 50 -1.54 15.05 -6.10
C LEU A 50 -2.52 15.73 -5.14
N ILE A 51 -3.06 14.98 -4.17
CA ILE A 51 -3.95 15.53 -3.15
C ILE A 51 -3.21 16.62 -2.35
N PHE A 52 -1.96 16.39 -1.97
CA PHE A 52 -1.14 17.38 -1.28
C PHE A 52 -0.97 18.66 -2.12
N VAL A 53 -0.65 18.55 -3.41
CA VAL A 53 -0.55 19.70 -4.32
C VAL A 53 -1.88 20.44 -4.45
N MET A 54 -3.01 19.72 -4.56
CA MET A 54 -4.33 20.35 -4.64
C MET A 54 -4.67 21.15 -3.38
N ILE A 55 -4.33 20.64 -2.19
CA ILE A 55 -4.52 21.36 -0.93
C ILE A 55 -3.71 22.66 -0.94
N LEU A 56 -2.45 22.62 -1.35
CA LEU A 56 -1.62 23.82 -1.47
C LEU A 56 -2.20 24.83 -2.47
N ALA A 57 -2.72 24.36 -3.60
CA ALA A 57 -3.36 25.22 -4.59
C ALA A 57 -4.57 25.95 -3.99
N ILE A 58 -5.47 25.23 -3.31
CA ILE A 58 -6.65 25.82 -2.65
C ILE A 58 -6.23 26.84 -1.58
N LEU A 59 -5.23 26.52 -0.76
CA LEU A 59 -4.72 27.43 0.27
C LEU A 59 -4.14 28.71 -0.35
N SER A 60 -3.36 28.58 -1.43
CA SER A 60 -2.78 29.74 -2.12
C SER A 60 -3.85 30.64 -2.74
N LEU A 61 -4.89 30.05 -3.34
CA LEU A 61 -6.03 30.76 -3.91
C LEU A 61 -6.81 31.51 -2.82
N LEU A 62 -7.03 30.88 -1.67
CA LEU A 62 -7.71 31.50 -0.53
C LEU A 62 -6.95 32.73 -0.03
N ILE A 63 -5.62 32.63 0.11
CA ILE A 63 -4.76 33.75 0.53
C ILE A 63 -4.80 34.88 -0.49
N LEU A 64 -4.71 34.56 -1.78
CA LEU A 64 -4.80 35.55 -2.85
C LEU A 64 -6.15 36.29 -2.82
N MET A 65 -7.25 35.56 -2.66
CA MET A 65 -8.59 36.14 -2.59
C MET A 65 -8.74 37.06 -1.37
N LEU A 66 -8.22 36.65 -0.21
CA LEU A 66 -8.27 37.45 1.02
C LEU A 66 -7.44 38.74 0.89
N ARG A 67 -6.22 38.64 0.33
CA ARG A 67 -5.35 39.78 0.08
C ARG A 67 -5.96 40.74 -0.95
N ASN A 68 -6.58 40.23 -2.00
CA ASN A 68 -7.24 41.06 -3.01
C ASN A 68 -8.48 41.78 -2.45
N LYS A 69 -9.31 41.11 -1.63
CA LYS A 69 -10.41 41.77 -0.90
C LYS A 69 -9.91 42.85 0.06
N SER A 70 -8.83 42.60 0.80
CA SER A 70 -8.21 43.59 1.70
C SER A 70 -7.68 44.82 0.96
N LEU A 71 -7.19 44.68 -0.28
CA LEU A 71 -6.76 45.81 -1.09
C LEU A 71 -7.95 46.63 -1.61
N ILE A 72 -9.02 45.98 -2.07
CA ILE A 72 -10.23 46.68 -2.53
C ILE A 72 -10.87 47.47 -1.39
N SER A 73 -10.96 46.91 -0.17
CA SER A 73 -11.51 47.62 0.99
C SER A 73 -10.61 48.73 1.56
N LYS A 74 -9.34 48.82 1.13
CA LYS A 74 -8.44 49.92 1.49
C LYS A 74 -8.47 51.06 0.48
N ILE A 75 -8.91 50.79 -0.74
CA ILE A 75 -8.96 51.74 -1.85
C ILE A 75 -10.33 52.40 -1.95
N PHE A 76 -11.40 51.68 -1.60
CA PHE A 76 -12.77 52.19 -1.49
C PHE A 76 -13.14 52.40 -0.01
#